data_AF-A0A5K1EXP1-F1
#
_entry.id   AF-A0A5K1EXP1-F1
#
_cell.length_a   1.000
_cell.length_b   1.000
_cell.length_c   1.000
_cell.angle_alpha   90.00
_cell.angle_beta   90.00
_cell.angle_gamma   90.00
#
_symmetry.space_group_name_H-M   'P 1'
#
loop_
_entity.id
_entity.type
_entity.pdbx_description
1 polymer ?
#
loop_
_entity_poly.entity_id
_entity_poly.type
_entity_poly.pdbx_seq_one_letter_code
_entity_poly.pdbx_strand_id
1 'polypeptide(L)'
;LSLAVLSRSWATQKAKRKRQLLDELRVRRDGVPPWVNKQALEFASGRRMALQTVGSVVVAQDGSGNYLTIGHAIAAAPAKNDGSKGFFLIRVKAGVYNEYVTLDKKKKYVMMVGGA
;
A
#
# COMPACT_ATOMS: atom_id res chain seq x y z
N LEU A 1 -4.16 -69.54 -2.69
CA LEU A 1 -3.16 -68.46 -2.51
C LEU A 1 -3.90 -67.24 -1.97
N SER A 2 -3.76 -66.95 -0.67
CA SER A 2 -4.44 -65.83 0.01
C SER A 2 -3.44 -64.68 0.18
N LEU A 3 -3.80 -63.46 -0.24
CA LEU A 3 -2.97 -62.27 -0.06
C LEU A 3 -3.68 -61.27 0.86
N ALA A 4 -2.92 -60.79 1.85
CA ALA A 4 -3.38 -60.05 3.02
C ALA A 4 -3.93 -58.65 2.73
N VAL A 5 -4.90 -58.23 3.56
CA VAL A 5 -5.42 -56.85 3.65
C VAL A 5 -4.45 -56.00 4.47
N LEU A 6 -3.98 -54.89 3.91
CA LEU A 6 -3.13 -53.91 4.60
C LEU A 6 -3.98 -52.70 5.04
N SER A 7 -4.35 -52.64 6.32
CA SER A 7 -4.92 -51.42 6.90
C SER A 7 -3.79 -50.43 7.22
N ARG A 8 -3.68 -49.33 6.45
CA ARG A 8 -2.88 -48.17 6.85
C ARG A 8 -3.80 -47.12 7.47
N SER A 9 -3.71 -46.99 8.78
CA SER A 9 -4.29 -45.92 9.58
C SER A 9 -3.61 -44.59 9.24
N TRP A 10 -4.31 -43.67 8.60
CA TRP A 10 -3.86 -42.28 8.47
C TRP A 10 -4.43 -41.46 9.61
N ALA A 11 -3.68 -41.37 10.71
CA ALA A 11 -3.76 -40.23 11.61
C ALA A 11 -2.89 -39.12 11.03
N THR A 12 -3.47 -38.21 10.24
CA THR A 12 -2.79 -36.97 9.86
C THR A 12 -3.43 -35.79 10.58
N GLN A 13 -2.54 -35.07 11.27
CA GLN A 13 -2.82 -34.00 12.21
C GLN A 13 -3.75 -32.94 11.63
N LYS A 14 -4.74 -32.55 12.44
CA LYS A 14 -5.63 -31.42 12.23
C LYS A 14 -4.80 -30.16 11.98
N ALA A 15 -4.62 -29.80 10.70
CA ALA A 15 -3.95 -28.57 10.31
C ALA A 15 -4.68 -27.39 10.96
N LYS A 16 -4.04 -26.74 11.93
CA LYS A 16 -4.54 -25.53 12.56
C LYS A 16 -4.46 -24.43 11.51
N ARG A 17 -5.53 -24.28 10.72
CA ARG A 17 -5.69 -23.26 9.68
C ARG A 17 -5.70 -21.90 10.37
N LYS A 18 -4.50 -21.35 10.63
CA LYS A 18 -4.31 -19.96 11.04
C LYS A 18 -4.98 -19.11 9.97
N ARG A 19 -5.97 -18.34 10.37
CA ARG A 19 -6.71 -17.41 9.51
C ARG A 19 -5.73 -16.29 9.14
N GLN A 20 -4.92 -16.51 8.10
CA GLN A 20 -3.85 -15.61 7.63
C GLN A 20 -4.36 -14.19 7.34
N LEU A 21 -5.63 -14.06 6.97
CA LEU A 21 -6.29 -12.81 6.62
C LEU A 21 -6.35 -11.81 7.80
N LEU A 22 -6.43 -12.29 9.04
CA LEU A 22 -6.46 -11.42 10.22
C LEU A 22 -5.07 -11.02 10.70
N ASP A 23 -4.03 -11.80 10.38
CA ASP A 23 -2.64 -11.43 10.69
C ASP A 23 -2.14 -10.29 9.77
N GLU A 24 -2.67 -10.16 8.54
CA GLU A 24 -2.34 -9.03 7.64
C GLU A 24 -2.86 -7.68 8.15
N LEU A 25 -3.98 -7.68 8.89
CA LEU A 25 -4.56 -6.46 9.49
C LEU A 25 -3.94 -6.14 10.86
N ARG A 26 -3.21 -7.08 11.48
CA ARG A 26 -2.53 -6.83 12.74
C ARG A 26 -1.30 -5.98 12.47
N VAL A 27 -1.38 -4.73 12.90
CA VAL A 27 -0.24 -3.84 13.00
C VAL A 27 0.83 -4.56 13.83
N ARG A 28 2.01 -4.75 13.24
CA ARG A 28 3.17 -5.36 13.89
C ARG A 28 3.56 -4.55 15.14
N ARG A 29 4.40 -5.11 16.01
CA ARG A 29 4.90 -4.41 17.21
C ARG A 29 5.60 -3.08 16.91
N ASP A 30 6.07 -2.89 15.68
CA ASP A 30 6.71 -1.67 15.20
C ASP A 30 5.72 -0.58 14.75
N GLY A 31 4.41 -0.81 14.86
CA GLY A 31 3.39 0.16 14.46
C GLY A 31 3.13 0.21 12.94
N VAL A 32 3.77 -0.66 12.14
CA VAL A 32 3.72 -0.61 10.68
C VAL A 32 3.01 -1.84 10.10
N PRO A 33 1.94 -1.69 9.31
CA PRO A 33 1.28 -2.82 8.65
C PRO A 33 2.23 -3.61 7.73
N PRO A 34 2.03 -4.92 7.53
CA PRO A 34 2.93 -5.76 6.72
C PRO A 34 3.04 -5.34 5.24
N TRP A 35 1.97 -4.76 4.69
CA TRP A 35 1.92 -4.25 3.32
C TRP A 35 2.64 -2.90 3.15
N VAL A 36 3.04 -2.26 4.25
CA VAL A 36 3.81 -1.02 4.25
C VAL A 36 5.29 -1.36 4.41
N ASN A 37 6.10 -0.95 3.43
CA ASN A 37 7.55 -0.94 3.60
C ASN A 37 7.91 0.10 4.67
N LYS A 38 8.56 -0.34 5.75
CA LYS A 38 8.97 0.52 6.87
C LYS A 38 9.79 1.73 6.42
N GLN A 39 10.69 1.54 5.45
CA GLN A 39 11.49 2.63 4.91
C GLN A 39 10.58 3.70 4.30
N ALA A 40 9.59 3.29 3.50
CA ALA A 40 8.59 4.17 2.90
C ALA A 40 7.79 4.98 3.94
N LEU A 41 7.38 4.34 5.05
CA LEU A 41 6.67 5.02 6.13
C LEU A 41 7.56 6.00 6.90
N GLU A 42 8.80 5.60 7.21
CA GLU A 42 9.75 6.49 7.88
C GLU A 42 9.99 7.76 7.05
N PHE A 43 10.02 7.67 5.71
CA PHE A 43 10.07 8.83 4.83
C PHE A 43 8.80 9.70 4.92
N ALA A 44 7.62 9.08 4.93
CA ALA A 44 6.34 9.79 5.08
C ALA A 44 6.27 10.60 6.39
N SER A 45 6.81 10.02 7.47
CA SER A 45 6.81 10.59 8.82
C SER A 45 7.79 11.76 9.03
N GLY A 46 8.50 12.19 7.99
CA GLY A 46 9.37 13.38 8.04
C GLY A 46 10.77 13.11 8.58
N ARG A 47 11.18 11.84 8.77
CA ARG A 47 12.60 11.52 8.92
C ARG A 47 13.26 11.72 7.55
N ARG A 48 13.93 12.86 7.43
CA ARG A 48 14.61 13.41 6.24
C ARG A 48 15.68 12.45 5.69
N MET A 49 15.26 11.37 5.07
CA MET A 49 16.09 10.65 4.11
C MET A 49 15.52 11.01 2.74
N ALA A 50 16.32 11.74 1.98
CA ALA A 50 15.99 12.25 0.66
C ALA A 50 15.82 11.08 -0.32
N LEU A 51 14.64 10.45 -0.31
CA LEU A 51 14.19 9.76 -1.49
C LEU A 51 14.00 10.81 -2.57
N GLN A 52 14.58 10.57 -3.75
CA GLN A 52 14.31 11.38 -4.91
C GLN A 52 12.79 11.42 -5.10
N THR A 53 12.19 12.61 -5.05
CA THR A 53 10.81 12.81 -5.42
C THR A 53 10.81 13.40 -6.82
N VAL A 54 10.19 12.70 -7.76
CA VAL A 54 10.12 13.18 -9.15
C VAL A 54 9.23 14.42 -9.24
N GLY A 55 8.26 14.53 -8.33
CA GLY A 55 7.38 15.68 -8.19
C GLY A 55 6.49 15.52 -6.96
N SER A 56 5.94 16.65 -6.53
CA SER A 56 4.94 16.71 -5.46
C SER A 56 3.75 17.54 -5.91
N VAL A 57 2.55 17.04 -5.67
CA VAL A 57 1.30 17.77 -5.91
C VAL A 57 0.47 17.83 -4.64
N VAL A 58 -0.27 18.93 -4.45
CA VAL A 58 -1.16 19.13 -3.31
C VAL A 58 -2.61 19.05 -3.78
N VAL A 59 -3.43 18.31 -3.06
CA VAL A 59 -4.87 18.17 -3.27
C VAL A 59 -5.59 18.85 -2.11
N ALA A 60 -6.47 19.80 -2.41
CA ALA A 60 -7.20 20.55 -1.40
C ALA A 60 -8.56 20.99 -1.94
N GLN A 61 -9.65 20.64 -1.24
CA GLN A 61 -11.00 21.03 -1.66
C GLN A 61 -11.29 22.52 -1.46
N ASP A 62 -10.54 23.17 -0.58
CA ASP A 62 -10.61 24.61 -0.32
C ASP A 62 -9.98 25.46 -1.46
N GLY A 63 -9.40 24.82 -2.49
CA GLY A 63 -8.73 25.49 -3.61
C GLY A 63 -7.33 26.00 -3.29
N SER A 64 -6.79 25.73 -2.09
CA SER A 64 -5.43 26.13 -1.70
C SER A 64 -4.32 25.19 -2.24
N GLY A 65 -4.70 24.14 -2.96
CA GLY A 65 -3.81 23.14 -3.54
C GLY A 65 -3.72 23.25 -5.06
N ASN A 66 -2.98 22.33 -5.68
CA ASN A 66 -2.86 22.22 -7.14
C ASN A 66 -4.12 21.61 -7.77
N TYR A 67 -4.79 20.71 -7.04
CA TYR A 67 -5.98 20.00 -7.51
C TYR A 67 -7.07 19.99 -6.44
N LEU A 68 -8.33 20.00 -6.89
CA LEU A 68 -9.50 19.86 -6.01
C LEU A 68 -9.82 18.38 -5.71
N THR A 69 -9.44 17.47 -6.62
CA THR A 69 -9.75 16.04 -6.54
C THR A 69 -8.49 15.17 -6.62
N ILE A 70 -8.54 14.01 -5.99
CA ILE A 70 -7.47 13.01 -5.99
C ILE A 70 -7.33 12.39 -7.38
N GLY A 71 -8.45 12.20 -8.10
CA GLY A 71 -8.44 11.70 -9.48
C GLY A 71 -7.57 12.56 -10.42
N HIS A 72 -7.69 13.89 -10.36
CA HIS A 72 -6.86 14.79 -11.17
C HIS A 72 -5.37 14.76 -10.75
N ALA A 73 -5.10 14.65 -9.46
CA ALA A 73 -3.72 14.54 -8.96
C ALA A 73 -3.03 13.26 -9.44
N ILE A 74 -3.77 12.15 -9.51
CA ILE A 74 -3.29 10.89 -10.07
C ILE A 74 -3.16 10.98 -11.58
N ALA A 75 -4.06 11.69 -12.27
CA ALA A 75 -3.96 11.95 -13.70
C ALA A 75 -2.63 12.61 -14.06
N ALA A 76 -2.16 13.55 -13.23
CA ALA A 76 -0.89 14.25 -13.38
C ALA A 76 0.35 13.39 -13.10
N ALA A 77 0.20 12.22 -12.44
CA ALA A 77 1.32 11.35 -12.16
C ALA A 77 1.89 10.70 -13.45
N PRO A 78 3.22 10.65 -13.63
CA PRO A 78 3.84 10.07 -14.82
C PRO A 78 3.58 8.55 -14.91
N ALA A 79 3.15 8.08 -16.08
CA ALA A 79 2.73 6.69 -16.29
C ALA A 79 3.88 5.67 -16.49
N LYS A 80 5.14 6.11 -16.46
CA LYS A 80 6.34 5.27 -16.63
C LYS A 80 7.42 5.67 -15.64
N ASN A 81 7.09 5.71 -14.36
CA ASN A 81 8.11 5.85 -13.33
C ASN A 81 8.77 4.50 -13.11
N ASP A 82 10.03 4.41 -13.51
CA ASP A 82 10.95 3.41 -13.00
C ASP A 82 11.38 3.90 -11.62
N GLY A 83 11.15 3.10 -10.57
CA GLY A 83 11.39 3.49 -9.17
C GLY A 83 12.81 3.99 -8.85
N SER A 84 13.73 3.92 -9.81
CA SER A 84 15.04 4.56 -9.80
C SER A 84 15.00 6.09 -9.82
N LYS A 85 13.96 6.72 -10.42
CA LYS A 85 13.84 8.19 -10.46
C LYS A 85 13.21 8.76 -9.19
N GLY A 86 12.56 7.89 -8.41
CA GLY A 86 11.86 8.29 -7.22
C GLY A 86 10.35 8.09 -7.25
N PHE A 87 9.70 8.65 -6.24
CA PHE A 87 8.26 8.54 -6.04
C PHE A 87 7.55 9.83 -6.46
N PHE A 88 6.31 9.71 -6.91
CA PHE A 88 5.42 10.84 -7.13
C PHE A 88 4.58 11.07 -5.88
N LEU A 89 4.77 12.21 -5.22
CA LEU A 89 4.13 12.51 -3.94
C LEU A 89 2.82 13.26 -4.15
N ILE A 90 1.73 12.72 -3.63
CA ILE A 90 0.42 13.37 -3.59
C ILE A 90 0.11 13.70 -2.13
N ARG A 91 0.14 14.99 -1.80
CA ARG A 91 -0.24 15.50 -0.48
C ARG A 91 -1.71 15.85 -0.49
N VAL A 92 -2.51 15.18 0.34
CA VAL A 92 -3.94 15.43 0.45
C VAL A 92 -4.18 16.21 1.74
N LYS A 93 -4.72 17.42 1.63
CA LYS A 93 -5.11 18.22 2.81
C LYS A 93 -6.30 17.59 3.53
N ALA A 94 -6.51 17.99 4.79
CA ALA A 94 -7.70 17.58 5.53
C ALA A 94 -8.96 18.03 4.78
N GLY A 95 -9.87 17.08 4.54
CA GLY A 95 -11.09 17.29 3.75
C GLY A 95 -11.83 15.98 3.51
N VAL A 96 -13.08 16.07 3.06
CA VAL A 96 -13.93 14.89 2.79
C VAL A 96 -14.02 14.65 1.29
N TYR A 97 -13.21 13.71 0.81
CA TYR A 97 -13.12 13.37 -0.62
C TYR A 97 -14.02 12.19 -0.96
N ASN A 98 -15.25 12.48 -1.40
CA ASN A 98 -16.21 11.45 -1.84
C ASN A 98 -15.99 11.10 -3.32
N GLU A 99 -14.94 10.35 -3.64
CA GLU A 99 -14.61 9.94 -5.00
C GLU A 99 -14.16 8.48 -5.12
N TYR A 100 -14.54 7.82 -6.22
CA TYR A 100 -14.03 6.50 -6.57
C TYR A 100 -12.83 6.65 -7.50
N VAL A 101 -11.66 6.24 -7.00
CA VAL A 101 -10.40 6.42 -7.70
C VAL A 101 -9.89 5.08 -8.22
N THR A 102 -9.61 5.00 -9.52
CA THR A 102 -8.97 3.83 -10.13
C THR A 102 -7.52 4.14 -10.46
N LEU A 103 -6.61 3.31 -9.96
CA LEU A 103 -5.18 3.41 -10.26
C LEU A 103 -4.80 2.43 -11.38
N ASP A 104 -4.44 2.97 -12.53
CA ASP A 104 -3.90 2.16 -13.63
C ASP A 104 -2.59 1.49 -13.22
N LYS A 105 -2.41 0.21 -13.57
CA LYS A 105 -1.18 -0.57 -13.30
C LYS A 105 0.11 0.07 -13.86
N LYS A 106 -0.03 0.98 -14.83
CA LYS A 106 1.08 1.73 -15.43
C LYS A 106 1.61 2.81 -14.48
N LYS A 107 0.75 3.40 -13.65
CA LYS A 107 1.10 4.47 -12.70
C LYS A 107 1.70 3.88 -11.42
N LYS A 108 2.96 3.45 -11.49
CA LYS A 108 3.71 2.86 -10.37
C LYS A 108 4.41 3.95 -9.55
N TYR A 109 4.74 3.62 -8.30
CA TYR A 109 5.52 4.46 -7.38
C TYR A 109 4.86 5.82 -7.05
N VAL A 110 3.52 5.84 -6.97
CA VAL A 110 2.76 6.98 -6.43
C VAL A 110 2.61 6.79 -4.92
N MET A 111 2.94 7.84 -4.16
CA MET A 111 2.82 7.87 -2.72
C MET A 111 1.80 8.93 -2.32
N MET A 112 0.78 8.55 -1.56
CA MET A 112 -0.23 9.47 -1.03
C MET A 112 0.02 9.69 0.45
N VAL A 113 0.03 10.94 0.87
CA VAL A 113 0.20 11.34 2.27
C VAL A 113 -0.91 12.30 2.63
N GLY A 114 -1.69 11.94 3.64
CA GLY A 114 -2.65 12.85 4.27
C GLY A 114 -1.91 13.85 5.16
N GLY A 115 -2.23 15.13 5.02
CA GLY A 115 -1.92 16.13 6.02
C GLY A 115 -2.83 15.97 7.23
N ALA A 116 -2.31 16.32 8.41
CA ALA A 116 -3.10 16.54 9.61
C ALA A 116 -3.81 17.90 9.53
#